data_AF-A0A2D6L8D7-F1
#
_entry.id   AF-A0A2D6L8D7-F1
#
_cell.length_a   1.000
_cell.length_b   1.000
_cell.length_c   1.000
_cell.angle_alpha   90.00
_cell.angle_beta   90.00
_cell.angle_gamma   90.00
#
_symmetry.space_group_name_H-M   'P 1'
#
loop_
_entity.id
_entity.type
_entity.pdbx_description
1 polymer ?
#
loop_
_entity_poly.entity_id
_entity_poly.type
_entity_poly.pdbx_seq_one_letter_code
_entity_poly.pdbx_strand_id
1 'polypeptide(L)'
;MSDPIDNIVRTGDMYTAIRMLDRHDTPCDDRDIFVSVIIKMKSACGAAIALVDSPILSDKNKRALVGVIVEKMNADCAEDVLIFAENLFATNRDKLIRVIVETKDADCAENILMCAENLSPKNCDDLVGVIAEVKGKRYAEFVLSCTPNLSDENI
;
A
#
# COMPACT_ATOMS: atom_id res chain seq x y z
N MET A 1 26.32 22.93 -8.04
CA MET A 1 26.36 21.46 -8.23
C MET A 1 24.93 20.97 -8.06
N SER A 2 24.42 20.15 -8.98
CA SER A 2 23.09 19.52 -8.83
C SER A 2 23.15 18.54 -7.67
N ASP A 3 22.12 18.53 -6.83
CA ASP A 3 21.92 17.48 -5.82
C ASP A 3 21.91 16.10 -6.53
N PRO A 4 22.69 15.12 -6.07
CA PRO A 4 22.65 13.74 -6.60
C PRO A 4 21.24 13.17 -6.68
N ILE A 5 20.37 13.51 -5.72
CA ILE A 5 18.96 13.11 -5.70
C ILE A 5 18.22 13.67 -6.91
N ASP A 6 18.41 14.96 -7.20
CA ASP A 6 17.74 15.62 -8.32
C ASP A 6 18.19 15.04 -9.66
N ASN A 7 19.43 14.57 -9.75
CA ASN A 7 19.92 13.89 -10.95
C ASN A 7 19.27 12.50 -11.13
N ILE A 8 19.11 11.70 -10.06
CA ILE A 8 18.42 10.40 -10.11
C ILE A 8 16.94 10.58 -10.50
N VAL A 9 16.28 11.56 -9.88
CA VAL A 9 14.88 11.91 -10.22
C VAL A 9 14.77 12.30 -11.70
N ARG A 10 15.71 13.10 -12.20
CA ARG A 10 15.74 13.56 -13.59
C ARG A 10 16.00 12.43 -14.59
N THR A 11 16.81 11.43 -14.23
CA THR A 11 17.10 10.28 -15.11
C THR A 11 16.01 9.21 -15.06
N GLY A 12 15.11 9.27 -14.08
CA GLY A 12 13.99 8.32 -13.97
C GLY A 12 14.41 6.90 -13.59
N ASP A 13 15.63 6.72 -13.08
CA ASP A 13 16.19 5.39 -12.81
C ASP A 13 15.72 4.83 -11.45
N MET A 14 14.44 4.46 -11.42
CA MET A 14 13.78 3.89 -10.24
C MET A 14 14.35 2.53 -9.84
N TYR A 15 14.85 1.77 -10.81
CA TYR A 15 15.41 0.45 -10.59
C TYR A 15 16.72 0.54 -9.80
N THR A 16 17.56 1.54 -10.09
CA THR A 16 18.75 1.85 -9.29
C THR A 16 18.38 2.29 -7.88
N ALA A 17 17.32 3.11 -7.71
CA ALA A 17 16.87 3.54 -6.39
C ALA A 17 16.34 2.37 -5.53
N ILE A 18 15.59 1.45 -6.11
CA ILE A 18 15.04 0.27 -5.40
C ILE A 18 16.15 -0.74 -5.04
N ARG A 19 17.09 -1.02 -5.95
CA ARG A 19 18.22 -1.95 -5.65
C ARG A 19 19.10 -1.52 -4.49
N MET A 20 19.10 -0.23 -4.15
CA MET A 20 19.89 0.28 -3.03
C MET A 20 19.16 0.13 -1.69
N LEU A 21 17.84 -0.08 -1.68
CA LEU A 21 17.07 -0.42 -0.46
C LEU A 21 17.31 -1.88 -0.02
N ASP A 22 17.46 -2.80 -0.98
CA ASP A 22 17.59 -4.25 -0.75
C ASP A 22 18.92 -4.67 -0.08
N ARG A 23 19.88 -3.75 0.01
CA ARG A 23 21.14 -4.01 0.70
C ARG A 23 20.91 -3.90 2.22
N HIS A 24 20.79 -5.05 2.87
CA HIS A 24 20.62 -5.19 4.33
C HIS A 24 21.65 -4.42 5.18
N ASP A 25 22.85 -4.15 4.65
CA ASP A 25 23.93 -3.41 5.33
C ASP A 25 23.95 -1.90 5.03
N THR A 26 22.95 -1.37 4.34
CA THR A 26 22.91 0.05 3.98
C THR A 26 22.65 0.93 5.21
N PRO A 27 23.50 1.93 5.48
CA PRO A 27 23.31 2.89 6.58
C PRO A 27 21.91 3.54 6.54
N CYS A 28 21.39 3.92 7.71
CA CYS A 28 20.07 4.56 7.81
C CYS A 28 19.95 5.83 6.93
N ASP A 29 21.02 6.61 6.81
CA ASP A 29 21.05 7.85 6.02
C ASP A 29 20.78 7.59 4.52
N ASP A 30 21.29 6.48 4.00
CA ASP A 30 21.09 6.09 2.60
C ASP A 30 19.62 5.68 2.35
N ARG A 31 18.95 5.03 3.31
CA ARG A 31 17.51 4.68 3.20
C ARG A 31 16.61 5.91 3.17
N ASP A 32 16.91 6.90 4.01
CA ASP A 32 16.16 8.18 4.02
C ASP A 32 16.33 8.94 2.70
N ILE A 33 17.51 8.83 2.07
CA ILE A 33 17.75 9.37 0.72
C ILE A 33 16.87 8.66 -0.32
N PHE A 34 16.76 7.32 -0.29
CA PHE A 34 15.89 6.59 -1.23
C PHE A 34 14.42 6.90 -1.06
N VAL A 35 13.94 6.95 0.18
CA VAL A 35 12.57 7.38 0.48
C VAL A 35 12.33 8.78 -0.08
N SER A 36 13.29 9.69 0.08
CA SER A 36 13.20 11.05 -0.47
C SER A 36 13.14 11.06 -2.00
N VAL A 37 13.90 10.19 -2.69
CA VAL A 37 13.83 10.01 -4.15
C VAL A 37 12.44 9.54 -4.57
N ILE A 38 11.92 8.47 -3.95
CA ILE A 38 10.59 7.91 -4.26
C ILE A 38 9.49 8.97 -4.09
N ILE A 39 9.55 9.71 -2.98
CA ILE A 39 8.59 10.79 -2.68
C ILE A 39 8.71 11.91 -3.72
N LYS A 40 9.91 12.37 -4.06
CA LYS A 40 10.12 13.41 -5.10
C LYS A 40 9.60 12.96 -6.47
N MET A 41 9.79 11.69 -6.83
CA MET A 41 9.26 11.12 -8.07
C MET A 41 7.75 10.87 -8.02
N LYS A 42 7.15 10.89 -6.81
CA LYS A 42 5.76 10.52 -6.56
C LYS A 42 5.39 9.16 -7.14
N SER A 43 6.27 8.18 -6.99
CA SER A 43 6.03 6.83 -7.51
C SER A 43 5.21 6.01 -6.52
N ALA A 44 3.96 5.68 -6.89
CA ALA A 44 3.13 4.79 -6.09
C ALA A 44 3.73 3.38 -6.01
N CYS A 45 4.17 2.81 -7.14
CA CYS A 45 4.78 1.48 -7.17
C CYS A 45 6.10 1.45 -6.41
N GLY A 46 6.95 2.47 -6.55
CA GLY A 46 8.18 2.57 -5.77
C GLY A 46 7.91 2.67 -4.27
N ALA A 47 6.84 3.38 -3.89
CA ALA A 47 6.41 3.46 -2.51
C ALA A 47 5.86 2.13 -1.97
N ALA A 48 5.07 1.40 -2.78
CA ALA A 48 4.55 0.09 -2.41
C ALA A 48 5.68 -0.92 -2.20
N ILE A 49 6.60 -1.02 -3.17
CA ILE A 49 7.79 -1.89 -3.08
C ILE A 49 8.59 -1.57 -1.82
N ALA A 50 8.88 -0.29 -1.55
CA ALA A 50 9.62 0.09 -0.35
C ALA A 50 8.88 -0.27 0.95
N LEU A 51 7.55 -0.17 0.99
CA LEU A 51 6.75 -0.53 2.16
C LEU A 51 6.71 -2.05 2.39
N VAL A 52 6.65 -2.84 1.32
CA VAL A 52 6.60 -4.31 1.38
C VAL A 52 7.97 -4.88 1.71
N ASP A 53 9.02 -4.45 1.01
CA ASP A 53 10.35 -5.09 1.07
C ASP A 53 11.23 -4.54 2.22
N SER A 54 10.87 -3.42 2.84
CA SER A 54 11.68 -2.77 3.89
C SER A 54 10.93 -2.62 5.23
N PRO A 55 10.80 -3.70 6.04
CA PRO A 55 10.03 -3.66 7.28
C PRO A 55 10.62 -2.71 8.34
N ILE A 56 11.93 -2.44 8.25
CA ILE A 56 12.73 -1.59 9.15
C ILE A 56 12.64 -0.08 8.86
N LEU A 57 11.79 0.35 7.93
CA LEU A 57 11.55 1.76 7.68
C LEU A 57 11.04 2.46 8.94
N SER A 58 11.51 3.68 9.17
CA SER A 58 10.96 4.52 10.24
C SER A 58 9.48 4.81 10.00
N ASP A 59 8.71 5.00 11.07
CA ASP A 59 7.28 5.31 10.96
C ASP A 59 7.00 6.56 10.13
N LYS A 60 7.91 7.53 10.20
CA LYS A 60 7.86 8.75 9.38
C LYS A 60 7.92 8.40 7.89
N ASN A 61 8.84 7.53 7.50
CA ASN A 61 8.99 7.10 6.11
C ASN A 61 7.79 6.26 5.67
N LYS A 62 7.34 5.32 6.51
CA LYS A 62 6.14 4.52 6.21
C LYS A 62 4.93 5.41 5.93
N ARG A 63 4.68 6.42 6.79
CA ARG A 63 3.59 7.39 6.58
C ARG A 63 3.77 8.22 5.31
N ALA A 64 4.99 8.64 4.99
CA ALA A 64 5.25 9.44 3.80
C ALA A 64 5.03 8.64 2.51
N LEU A 65 5.49 7.39 2.47
CA LEU A 65 5.29 6.47 1.33
C LEU A 65 3.82 6.13 1.13
N VAL A 66 3.07 5.86 2.21
CA VAL A 66 1.60 5.70 2.14
C VAL A 66 0.95 6.97 1.57
N GLY A 67 1.44 8.14 1.97
CA GLY A 67 0.98 9.42 1.42
C GLY A 67 1.14 9.52 -0.10
N VAL A 68 2.23 8.99 -0.67
CA VAL A 68 2.45 8.96 -2.12
C VAL A 68 1.41 8.08 -2.82
N ILE A 69 1.14 6.88 -2.29
CA ILE A 69 0.15 5.94 -2.86
C ILE A 69 -1.25 6.58 -2.84
N VAL A 70 -1.63 7.17 -1.70
CA VAL A 70 -2.91 7.86 -1.52
C VAL A 70 -3.04 9.06 -2.45
N GLU A 71 -2.01 9.89 -2.59
CA GLU A 71 -2.03 11.04 -3.51
C GLU A 71 -2.24 10.59 -4.96
N LYS A 72 -1.69 9.44 -5.33
CA LYS A 72 -1.79 8.88 -6.69
C LYS A 72 -3.05 8.07 -6.94
N MET A 73 -3.85 7.78 -5.91
CA MET A 73 -5.04 6.94 -5.99
C MET A 73 -4.78 5.64 -6.76
N ASN A 74 -3.65 4.98 -6.49
CA ASN A 74 -3.29 3.75 -7.18
C ASN A 74 -3.77 2.55 -6.35
N ALA A 75 -4.84 1.90 -6.82
CA ALA A 75 -5.50 0.80 -6.14
C ALA A 75 -4.60 -0.44 -6.04
N ASP A 76 -3.95 -0.85 -7.14
CA ASP A 76 -3.02 -1.99 -7.17
C ASP A 76 -1.90 -1.83 -6.12
N CYS A 77 -1.28 -0.66 -6.04
CA CYS A 77 -0.23 -0.38 -5.07
C CYS A 77 -0.77 -0.36 -3.62
N ALA A 78 -2.02 0.05 -3.43
CA ALA A 78 -2.66 0.03 -2.12
C ALA A 78 -2.99 -1.40 -1.69
N GLU A 79 -3.48 -2.24 -2.61
CA GLU A 79 -3.68 -3.67 -2.43
C GLU A 79 -2.39 -4.37 -2.03
N ASP A 80 -1.31 -4.21 -2.82
CA ASP A 80 -0.01 -4.84 -2.55
C ASP A 80 0.47 -4.53 -1.13
N VAL A 81 0.38 -3.26 -0.71
CA VAL A 81 0.81 -2.85 0.63
C VAL A 81 -0.11 -3.41 1.71
N LEU A 82 -1.43 -3.46 1.48
CA LEU A 82 -2.37 -4.00 2.46
C LEU A 82 -2.19 -5.50 2.68
N ILE A 83 -1.84 -6.24 1.62
CA ILE A 83 -1.65 -7.69 1.67
C ILE A 83 -0.26 -8.05 2.22
N PHE A 84 0.79 -7.38 1.75
CA PHE A 84 2.16 -7.85 1.96
C PHE A 84 2.99 -7.03 2.96
N ALA A 85 2.63 -5.77 3.26
CA ALA A 85 3.46 -4.95 4.13
C ALA A 85 3.27 -5.29 5.61
N GLU A 86 4.37 -5.66 6.25
CA GLU A 86 4.39 -5.95 7.68
C GLU A 86 4.31 -4.68 8.54
N ASN A 87 3.68 -4.81 9.72
CA ASN A 87 3.66 -3.77 10.75
C ASN A 87 3.10 -2.41 10.28
N LEU A 88 2.09 -2.44 9.40
CA LEU A 88 1.38 -1.24 8.99
C LEU A 88 0.51 -0.71 10.14
N PHE A 89 0.57 0.60 10.40
CA PHE A 89 -0.34 1.23 11.37
C PHE A 89 -1.78 1.15 10.89
N ALA A 90 -2.74 0.97 11.81
CA ALA A 90 -4.17 0.96 11.49
C ALA A 90 -4.59 2.21 10.70
N THR A 91 -4.11 3.39 11.08
CA THR A 91 -4.39 4.65 10.38
C THR A 91 -3.83 4.72 8.95
N ASN A 92 -2.79 3.95 8.65
CA ASN A 92 -2.28 3.82 7.29
C ASN A 92 -3.11 2.79 6.50
N ARG A 93 -3.53 1.68 7.13
CA ARG A 93 -4.49 0.74 6.52
C ARG A 93 -5.76 1.46 6.11
N ASP A 94 -6.36 2.24 7.00
CA ASP A 94 -7.59 3.00 6.71
C ASP A 94 -7.44 3.93 5.51
N LYS A 95 -6.28 4.58 5.36
CA LYS A 95 -5.99 5.44 4.22
C LYS A 95 -5.88 4.67 2.91
N LEU A 96 -5.24 3.50 2.93
CA LEU A 96 -5.12 2.65 1.75
C LEU A 96 -6.46 2.03 1.37
N ILE A 97 -7.25 1.57 2.35
CA ILE A 97 -8.63 1.10 2.13
C ILE A 97 -9.48 2.20 1.48
N ARG A 98 -9.33 3.45 1.94
CA ARG A 98 -10.01 4.59 1.33
C ARG A 98 -9.65 4.77 -0.16
N VAL A 99 -8.41 4.50 -0.58
CA VAL A 99 -8.04 4.52 -2.01
C VAL A 99 -8.88 3.51 -2.79
N ILE A 100 -9.02 2.30 -2.29
CA ILE A 100 -9.82 1.24 -2.93
C ILE A 100 -11.29 1.66 -3.02
N VAL A 101 -11.84 2.21 -1.93
CA VAL A 101 -13.23 2.70 -1.89
C VAL A 101 -13.47 3.83 -2.88
N GLU A 102 -12.56 4.81 -2.94
CA GLU A 102 -12.73 5.98 -3.81
C GLU A 102 -12.51 5.66 -5.29
N THR A 103 -11.61 4.71 -5.60
CA THR A 103 -11.41 4.20 -6.97
C THR A 103 -12.49 3.21 -7.39
N LYS A 104 -13.27 2.67 -6.43
CA LYS A 104 -14.29 1.64 -6.61
C LYS A 104 -13.72 0.37 -7.25
N ASP A 105 -12.49 0.03 -6.89
CA ASP A 105 -11.83 -1.16 -7.42
C ASP A 105 -12.32 -2.43 -6.70
N ALA A 106 -13.30 -3.10 -7.29
CA ALA A 106 -13.91 -4.28 -6.73
C ALA A 106 -13.06 -5.55 -6.89
N ASP A 107 -12.03 -5.54 -7.73
CA ASP A 107 -11.08 -6.66 -7.84
C ASP A 107 -10.05 -6.54 -6.71
N CYS A 108 -9.47 -5.35 -6.51
CA CYS A 108 -8.61 -5.10 -5.35
C CYS A 108 -9.35 -5.34 -4.03
N ALA A 109 -10.60 -4.88 -3.91
CA ALA A 109 -11.38 -5.08 -2.68
C ALA A 109 -11.60 -6.56 -2.34
N GLU A 110 -11.84 -7.39 -3.36
CA GLU A 110 -12.00 -8.84 -3.22
C GLU A 110 -10.69 -9.48 -2.75
N ASN A 111 -9.58 -9.17 -3.42
CA ASN A 111 -8.26 -9.71 -3.06
C ASN A 111 -7.84 -9.31 -1.63
N ILE A 112 -8.08 -8.06 -1.24
CA ILE A 112 -7.76 -7.58 0.11
C ILE A 112 -8.56 -8.35 1.16
N LEU A 113 -9.86 -8.56 0.96
CA LEU A 113 -10.65 -9.36 1.90
C LEU A 113 -10.05 -10.77 2.04
N MET A 114 -9.74 -11.41 0.91
CA MET A 114 -9.25 -12.79 0.88
C MET A 114 -7.86 -12.96 1.48
N CYS A 115 -6.98 -11.96 1.34
CA CYS A 115 -5.55 -12.13 1.60
C CYS A 115 -4.99 -11.23 2.70
N ALA A 116 -5.56 -10.05 2.96
CA ALA A 116 -5.00 -9.14 3.95
C ALA A 116 -5.33 -9.58 5.38
N GLU A 117 -4.36 -9.41 6.27
CA GLU A 117 -4.51 -9.68 7.69
C GLU A 117 -4.85 -8.40 8.48
N ASN A 118 -5.51 -8.57 9.63
CA ASN A 118 -5.78 -7.49 10.58
C ASN A 118 -6.65 -6.35 10.02
N LEU A 119 -7.59 -6.68 9.12
CA LEU A 119 -8.65 -5.75 8.73
C LEU A 119 -9.57 -5.47 9.92
N SER A 120 -9.89 -4.20 10.16
CA SER A 120 -10.94 -3.86 11.13
C SER A 120 -12.32 -4.19 10.55
N PRO A 121 -13.36 -4.40 11.40
CA PRO A 121 -14.73 -4.60 10.93
C PRO A 121 -15.19 -3.52 9.95
N LYS A 122 -14.85 -2.25 10.25
CA LYS A 122 -15.13 -1.12 9.36
C LYS A 122 -14.44 -1.26 8.00
N ASN A 123 -13.18 -1.72 7.95
CA ASN A 123 -12.51 -1.92 6.66
C ASN A 123 -13.18 -3.03 5.85
N CYS A 124 -13.59 -4.11 6.52
CA CYS A 124 -14.34 -5.19 5.86
C CYS A 124 -15.66 -4.66 5.28
N ASP A 125 -16.45 -3.92 6.06
CA ASP A 125 -17.71 -3.31 5.62
C ASP A 125 -17.50 -2.38 4.42
N ASP A 126 -16.48 -1.52 4.48
CA ASP A 126 -16.13 -0.59 3.40
C ASP A 126 -15.82 -1.36 2.09
N LEU A 127 -15.02 -2.43 2.16
CA LEU A 127 -14.64 -3.25 1.00
C LEU A 127 -15.82 -4.06 0.44
N VAL A 128 -16.62 -4.66 1.33
CA VAL A 128 -17.88 -5.37 0.95
C VAL A 128 -18.83 -4.40 0.27
N GLY A 129 -18.92 -3.16 0.74
CA GLY A 129 -19.70 -2.08 0.12
C GLY A 129 -19.28 -1.82 -1.32
N VAL A 130 -17.98 -1.72 -1.59
CA VAL A 130 -17.43 -1.56 -2.96
C VAL A 130 -17.84 -2.73 -3.85
N ILE A 131 -17.64 -3.96 -3.39
CA ILE A 131 -17.99 -5.17 -4.15
C ILE A 131 -19.49 -5.22 -4.42
N ALA A 132 -20.32 -4.93 -3.42
CA ALA A 132 -21.77 -4.94 -3.55
C ALA A 132 -22.28 -3.86 -4.52
N GLU A 133 -21.63 -2.70 -4.56
CA GLU A 133 -21.96 -1.62 -5.49
C GLU A 133 -21.60 -1.97 -6.94
N VAL A 134 -20.41 -2.55 -7.17
CA VAL A 134 -19.87 -2.78 -8.52
C VAL A 134 -20.27 -4.14 -9.10
N LYS A 135 -20.19 -5.21 -8.30
CA LYS A 135 -20.44 -6.61 -8.69
C LYS A 135 -21.79 -7.14 -8.19
N GLY A 136 -22.44 -6.44 -7.26
CA GLY A 136 -23.77 -6.76 -6.74
C GLY A 136 -23.77 -7.50 -5.41
N LYS A 137 -24.84 -7.31 -4.62
CA LYS A 137 -24.97 -7.83 -3.24
C LYS A 137 -24.75 -9.33 -3.11
N ARG A 138 -25.34 -10.13 -3.99
CA ARG A 138 -25.22 -11.60 -3.95
C ARG A 138 -23.78 -12.05 -4.18
N TYR A 139 -23.01 -11.32 -5.00
CA TYR A 139 -21.59 -11.61 -5.20
C TYR A 139 -20.78 -11.21 -3.97
N ALA A 140 -21.07 -10.05 -3.38
CA ALA A 140 -20.43 -9.62 -2.13
C ALA A 140 -20.65 -10.61 -0.98
N GLU A 141 -21.87 -11.13 -0.82
CA GLU A 141 -22.21 -12.18 0.14
C GLU A 141 -21.42 -13.47 -0.11
N PHE A 142 -21.25 -13.86 -1.39
CA PHE A 142 -20.43 -15.00 -1.76
C PHE A 142 -18.95 -14.80 -1.38
N VAL A 143 -18.36 -13.66 -1.74
CA VAL A 143 -16.97 -13.33 -1.38
C VAL A 143 -16.79 -13.39 0.13
N LEU A 144 -17.68 -12.73 0.88
CA LEU A 144 -17.62 -12.71 2.35
C LEU A 144 -17.66 -14.13 2.95
N SER A 145 -18.50 -15.01 2.40
CA SER A 145 -18.59 -16.41 2.85
C SER A 145 -17.33 -17.24 2.57
N CYS A 146 -16.48 -16.80 1.64
CA CYS A 146 -15.23 -17.44 1.28
C CYS A 146 -14.01 -16.81 1.97
N THR A 147 -14.17 -15.68 2.65
CA THR A 147 -13.06 -14.95 3.26
C THR A 147 -12.52 -15.67 4.49
N PRO A 148 -11.29 -16.21 4.45
CA PRO A 148 -10.77 -17.07 5.51
C PRO A 148 -10.32 -16.31 6.77
N ASN A 149 -10.12 -14.99 6.65
CA ASN A 149 -9.44 -14.16 7.65
C ASN A 149 -10.39 -13.23 8.44
N LEU A 150 -11.70 -13.51 8.43
CA LEU A 150 -12.67 -12.75 9.21
C LEU A 150 -12.77 -13.33 10.62
N SER A 151 -12.75 -12.46 11.64
CA SER A 151 -13.20 -12.82 12.98
C SER A 151 -14.73 -13.00 13.00
N ASP A 152 -15.26 -13.74 13.99
CA ASP A 152 -16.71 -13.94 14.19
C ASP A 152 -17.51 -12.62 14.30
N GLU A 153 -16.84 -11.50 14.59
CA GLU A 153 -17.43 -10.15 14.63
C GLU A 153 -17.77 -9.59 13.23
N ASN A 154 -17.26 -10.21 12.16
CA ASN A 154 -17.37 -9.75 10.78
C ASN A 154 -18.21 -10.69 9.88
N ILE A 155 -18.83 -11.73 10.45
CA ILE A 155 -19.68 -12.73 9.74
C ILE A 155 -21.16 -12.45 10.00
#